data_AF-A0A831TYR0-F1
#
_entry.id   AF-A0A831TYR0-F1
#
_cell.length_a   1.000
_cell.length_b   1.000
_cell.length_c   1.000
_cell.angle_alpha   90.00
_cell.angle_beta   90.00
_cell.angle_gamma   90.00
#
_symmetry.space_group_name_H-M   'P 1'
#
loop_
_entity.id
_entity.type
_entity.pdbx_description
1 polymer ?
#
loop_
_entity_poly.entity_id
_entity_poly.type
_entity_poly.pdbx_seq_one_letter_code
_entity_poly.pdbx_strand_id
1 'polypeptide(L)'
;MKVALQELRKIKGIGEVLARRFVEAGYDTHGKIAAAGEEALKAIRGLNPRAIPSIISQAADLADEAGKARARRVEELKAAAATLKGQVEEIARGVRDRLADELQGKRGRKIERELLKMVSALERVEGKIGKRVKRAGKGLAKAEARLAGLAEQGAKGVGKGLKKARKSLKRVLS
;
A
#
# COMPACT_ATOMS: atom_id res chain seq x y z
N MET A 1 11.81 17.24 -2.54
CA MET A 1 11.52 18.52 -3.22
C MET A 1 10.86 18.37 -4.58
N LYS A 2 11.44 17.68 -5.58
CA LYS A 2 10.85 17.62 -6.94
C LYS A 2 9.39 17.14 -7.02
N VAL A 3 9.01 16.14 -6.21
CA VAL A 3 7.63 15.62 -6.19
C VAL A 3 6.63 16.65 -5.66
N ALA A 4 6.94 17.29 -4.52
CA ALA A 4 6.10 18.35 -3.95
C ALA A 4 5.93 19.51 -4.94
N LEU A 5 7.01 19.94 -5.61
CA LEU A 5 6.93 21.00 -6.62
C LEU A 5 6.02 20.63 -7.80
N GLN A 6 6.08 19.37 -8.27
CA GLN A 6 5.20 18.91 -9.35
C GLN A 6 3.75 18.79 -8.91
N GLU A 7 3.49 18.39 -7.66
CA GLU A 7 2.13 18.29 -7.15
C GLU A 7 1.51 19.68 -6.96
N LEU A 8 2.24 20.64 -6.41
CA LEU A 8 1.76 22.01 -6.24
C LEU A 8 1.44 22.70 -7.57
N ARG A 9 2.20 22.38 -8.62
CA ARG A 9 1.95 22.89 -9.98
C ARG A 9 0.65 22.40 -10.63
N LYS A 10 -0.06 21.43 -10.03
CA LYS A 10 -1.39 21.01 -10.51
C LYS A 10 -2.47 22.07 -10.24
N ILE A 11 -2.23 22.97 -9.27
CA ILE A 11 -3.15 24.07 -8.99
C ILE A 11 -2.94 25.17 -10.03
N LYS A 12 -4.04 25.59 -10.67
CA LYS A 12 -4.00 26.68 -11.64
C LYS A 12 -3.58 27.98 -10.95
N GLY A 13 -2.53 28.61 -11.47
CA GLY A 13 -1.95 29.83 -10.89
C GLY A 13 -0.71 29.60 -10.03
N ILE A 14 -0.33 28.34 -9.74
CA ILE A 14 0.94 28.03 -9.07
C ILE A 14 2.00 27.62 -10.11
N GLY A 15 2.87 28.56 -10.46
CA GLY A 15 4.07 28.30 -11.27
C GLY A 15 5.21 27.69 -10.46
N GLU A 16 6.33 27.39 -11.11
CA GLU A 16 7.50 26.77 -10.45
C GLU A 16 8.08 27.63 -9.32
N VAL A 17 8.15 28.95 -9.52
CA VAL A 17 8.68 29.90 -8.52
C VAL A 17 7.76 29.96 -7.29
N LEU A 18 6.44 30.00 -7.49
CA LEU A 18 5.48 29.97 -6.39
C LEU A 18 5.54 28.63 -5.68
N ALA A 19 5.55 27.51 -6.40
CA ALA A 19 5.67 26.18 -5.79
C ALA A 19 6.89 26.06 -4.86
N ARG A 20 8.04 26.66 -5.22
CA ARG A 20 9.22 26.71 -4.34
C ARG A 20 8.95 27.51 -3.07
N ARG A 21 8.36 28.70 -3.19
CA ARG A 21 8.00 29.54 -2.03
C ARG A 21 6.99 28.88 -1.10
N PHE A 22 6.04 28.12 -1.64
CA PHE A 22 5.12 27.31 -0.85
C PHE A 22 5.85 26.22 -0.06
N VAL A 23 6.80 25.51 -0.67
CA VAL A 23 7.62 24.51 0.01
C VAL A 23 8.51 25.16 1.08
N GLU A 24 9.11 26.31 0.79
CA GLU A 24 9.92 27.09 1.75
C GLU A 24 9.09 27.58 2.95
N ALA A 25 7.83 27.96 2.72
CA ALA A 25 6.88 28.31 3.76
C ALA A 25 6.29 27.10 4.52
N GLY A 26 6.71 25.87 4.19
CA GLY A 26 6.24 24.64 4.85
C GLY A 26 4.94 24.04 4.29
N TYR A 27 4.36 24.66 3.26
CA TYR A 27 3.15 24.21 2.55
C TYR A 27 3.52 23.29 1.38
N ASP A 28 4.08 22.13 1.72
CA ASP A 28 4.58 21.14 0.76
C ASP A 28 3.49 20.21 0.16
N THR A 29 2.24 20.32 0.62
CA THR A 29 1.11 19.45 0.19
C THR A 29 -0.19 20.25 0.05
N HIS A 30 -1.10 19.76 -0.81
CA HIS A 30 -2.42 20.40 -1.02
C HIS A 30 -3.23 20.49 0.27
N GLY A 31 -3.18 19.48 1.14
CA GLY A 31 -3.87 19.51 2.43
C GLY A 31 -3.36 20.59 3.38
N LYS A 32 -2.04 20.85 3.38
CA LYS A 32 -1.48 21.96 4.17
C LYS A 32 -1.90 23.32 3.61
N ILE A 33 -2.02 23.46 2.28
CA ILE A 33 -2.50 24.69 1.64
C ILE A 33 -3.97 24.93 1.98
N ALA A 34 -4.80 23.90 1.87
CA ALA A 34 -6.23 23.99 2.21
C ALA A 34 -6.44 24.35 3.70
N ALA A 35 -5.58 23.86 4.59
CA ALA A 35 -5.66 24.12 6.04
C ALA A 35 -5.05 25.46 6.47
N ALA A 36 -4.13 26.04 5.68
CA ALA A 36 -3.43 27.28 6.04
C ALA A 36 -4.34 28.52 6.06
N GLY A 37 -5.48 28.47 5.35
CA GLY A 37 -6.40 29.58 5.24
C GLY A 37 -5.87 30.76 4.40
N GLU A 38 -6.70 31.77 4.20
CA GLU A 38 -6.36 32.89 3.30
C GLU A 38 -5.22 33.76 3.82
N GLU A 39 -5.17 33.99 5.14
CA GLU A 39 -4.19 34.90 5.75
C GLU A 39 -2.76 34.39 5.61
N ALA A 40 -2.57 33.09 5.80
CA ALA A 40 -1.26 32.46 5.68
C ALA A 40 -0.75 32.43 4.22
N LEU A 41 -1.66 32.36 3.26
CA LEU A 41 -1.33 32.41 1.83
C LEU A 41 -1.03 33.84 1.36
N LYS A 42 -1.67 34.85 1.94
CA LYS A 42 -1.35 36.27 1.68
C LYS A 42 0.09 36.62 2.07
N ALA A 43 0.66 35.94 3.05
CA ALA A 43 2.06 36.13 3.47
C ALA A 43 3.09 35.62 2.41
N ILE A 44 2.67 34.81 1.44
CA ILE A 44 3.56 34.31 0.39
C ILE A 44 3.77 35.40 -0.66
N ARG A 45 5.01 35.90 -0.76
CA ARG A 45 5.38 36.94 -1.72
C ARG A 45 5.06 36.52 -3.15
N GLY A 46 4.37 37.39 -3.89
CA GLY A 46 4.04 37.20 -5.31
C GLY A 46 2.77 36.42 -5.60
N LEU A 47 1.96 36.09 -4.58
CA LEU A 47 0.63 35.52 -4.76
C LEU A 47 -0.39 36.63 -5.02
N ASN A 48 -1.28 36.43 -6.00
CA ASN A 48 -2.38 37.37 -6.25
C ASN A 48 -3.49 37.16 -5.20
N PRO A 49 -3.83 38.17 -4.37
CA PRO A 49 -4.85 38.03 -3.32
C PRO A 49 -6.21 37.56 -3.84
N ARG A 50 -6.59 37.94 -5.07
CA ARG A 50 -7.87 37.53 -5.68
C ARG A 50 -7.88 36.05 -6.09
N ALA A 51 -6.72 35.45 -6.31
CA ALA A 51 -6.60 34.05 -6.68
C ALA A 51 -6.56 33.10 -5.47
N ILE A 52 -6.35 33.63 -4.25
CA ILE A 52 -6.19 32.84 -3.03
C ILE A 52 -7.41 31.94 -2.75
N PRO A 53 -8.67 32.44 -2.79
CA PRO A 53 -9.82 31.58 -2.53
C PRO A 53 -9.93 30.43 -3.53
N SER A 54 -9.63 30.70 -4.82
CA SER A 54 -9.63 29.67 -5.86
C SER A 54 -8.53 28.64 -5.66
N ILE A 55 -7.33 29.07 -5.23
CA ILE A 55 -6.22 28.18 -4.92
C ILE A 55 -6.54 27.28 -3.73
N ILE A 56 -7.15 27.82 -2.67
CA ILE A 56 -7.58 27.03 -1.50
C ILE A 56 -8.62 26.00 -1.91
N SER A 57 -9.64 26.41 -2.67
CA SER A 57 -10.69 25.48 -3.16
C SER A 57 -10.07 24.36 -3.99
N GLN A 58 -9.24 24.68 -4.98
CA GLN A 58 -8.56 23.68 -5.81
C GLN A 58 -7.64 22.77 -4.99
N ALA A 59 -6.95 23.31 -3.98
CA ALA A 59 -6.11 22.53 -3.08
C ALA A 59 -6.95 21.57 -2.23
N ALA A 60 -8.12 22.02 -1.75
CA ALA A 60 -9.04 21.17 -1.00
C ALA A 60 -9.59 20.04 -1.88
N ASP A 61 -10.03 20.35 -3.10
CA ASP A 61 -10.55 19.37 -4.06
C ASP A 61 -9.48 18.31 -4.39
N LEU A 62 -8.26 18.75 -4.72
CA LEU A 62 -7.14 17.85 -5.01
C LEU A 62 -6.73 17.01 -3.79
N ALA A 63 -6.78 17.58 -2.58
CA ALA A 63 -6.50 16.85 -1.35
C ALA A 63 -7.57 15.78 -1.06
N ASP A 64 -8.84 16.11 -1.30
CA ASP A 64 -9.96 15.18 -1.14
C ASP A 64 -9.91 14.05 -2.17
N GLU A 65 -9.66 14.36 -3.45
CA GLU A 65 -9.45 13.36 -4.49
C GLU A 65 -8.27 12.44 -4.18
N ALA A 66 -7.14 12.99 -3.74
CA ALA A 66 -5.98 12.20 -3.34
C ALA A 66 -6.29 11.31 -2.12
N GLY A 67 -7.06 11.83 -1.17
CA GLY A 67 -7.58 11.09 -0.01
C GLY A 67 -8.47 9.91 -0.43
N LYS A 68 -9.46 10.16 -1.29
CA LYS A 68 -10.37 9.16 -1.86
C LYS A 68 -9.63 8.11 -2.67
N ALA A 69 -8.70 8.51 -3.53
CA ALA A 69 -7.87 7.60 -4.31
C ALA A 69 -6.99 6.71 -3.42
N ARG A 70 -6.44 7.27 -2.33
CA ARG A 70 -5.70 6.50 -1.33
C ARG A 70 -6.61 5.52 -0.60
N ALA A 71 -7.80 5.92 -0.20
CA ALA A 71 -8.78 5.06 0.46
C ALA A 71 -9.18 3.89 -0.45
N ARG A 72 -9.51 4.15 -1.72
CA ARG A 72 -9.78 3.12 -2.73
C ARG A 72 -8.63 2.12 -2.86
N ARG A 73 -7.40 2.60 -2.99
CA ARG A 73 -6.22 1.73 -3.03
C ARG A 73 -6.05 0.89 -1.77
N VAL A 74 -6.38 1.42 -0.59
CA VAL A 74 -6.31 0.65 0.66
C VAL A 74 -7.35 -0.47 0.65
N GLU A 75 -8.58 -0.19 0.22
CA GLU A 75 -9.63 -1.19 0.11
C GLU A 75 -9.30 -2.26 -0.95
N GLU A 76 -8.77 -1.88 -2.11
CA GLU A 76 -8.28 -2.82 -3.12
C GLU A 76 -7.19 -3.76 -2.56
N LEU A 77 -6.26 -3.22 -1.77
CA LEU A 77 -5.20 -4.01 -1.16
C LEU A 77 -5.73 -4.93 -0.05
N LYS A 78 -6.77 -4.52 0.69
CA LYS A 78 -7.44 -5.38 1.68
C LYS A 78 -8.16 -6.53 0.97
N ALA A 79 -8.87 -6.25 -0.11
CA ALA A 79 -9.51 -7.27 -0.94
C ALA A 79 -8.47 -8.26 -1.48
N ALA A 80 -7.35 -7.77 -2.03
CA ALA A 80 -6.26 -8.62 -2.49
C ALA A 80 -5.65 -9.49 -1.37
N ALA A 81 -5.49 -8.94 -0.16
CA ALA A 81 -5.03 -9.72 0.99
C ALA A 81 -6.02 -10.82 1.40
N ALA A 82 -7.33 -10.54 1.35
CA ALA A 82 -8.38 -11.51 1.61
C ALA A 82 -8.40 -12.63 0.57
N THR A 83 -8.29 -12.29 -0.73
CA THR A 83 -8.14 -13.28 -1.81
C THR A 83 -6.91 -14.16 -1.57
N LEU A 84 -5.79 -13.57 -1.15
CA LEU A 84 -4.57 -14.31 -0.86
C LEU A 84 -4.73 -15.28 0.31
N LYS A 85 -5.50 -14.89 1.35
CA LYS A 85 -5.83 -15.79 2.46
C LYS A 85 -6.63 -16.99 1.94
N GLY A 86 -7.64 -16.76 1.10
CA GLY A 86 -8.41 -17.83 0.45
C GLY A 86 -7.52 -18.80 -0.33
N GLN A 87 -6.57 -18.29 -1.13
CA GLN A 87 -5.60 -19.12 -1.84
C GLN A 87 -4.72 -19.95 -0.90
N VAL A 88 -4.28 -19.38 0.23
CA VAL A 88 -3.49 -20.10 1.22
C VAL A 88 -4.30 -21.22 1.89
N GLU A 89 -5.58 -20.98 2.17
CA GLU A 89 -6.50 -21.99 2.69
C GLU A 89 -6.79 -23.10 1.67
N GLU A 90 -6.96 -22.76 0.41
CA GLU A 90 -7.12 -23.72 -0.68
C GLU A 90 -5.87 -24.60 -0.83
N ILE A 91 -4.68 -24.00 -0.79
CA ILE A 91 -3.41 -24.75 -0.75
C ILE A 91 -3.37 -25.64 0.49
N ALA A 92 -3.83 -25.17 1.65
CA ALA A 92 -3.87 -25.97 2.87
C ALA A 92 -4.77 -27.20 2.72
N ARG A 93 -5.96 -27.06 2.13
CA ARG A 93 -6.87 -28.18 1.82
C ARG A 93 -6.25 -29.13 0.81
N GLY A 94 -5.78 -28.60 -0.33
CA GLY A 94 -5.16 -29.40 -1.38
C GLY A 94 -3.94 -30.18 -0.91
N VAL A 95 -3.16 -29.62 0.03
CA VAL A 95 -2.06 -30.32 0.70
C VAL A 95 -2.58 -31.44 1.60
N ARG A 96 -3.63 -31.22 2.40
CA ARG A 96 -4.21 -32.29 3.24
C ARG A 96 -4.75 -33.43 2.40
N ASP A 97 -5.46 -33.13 1.32
CA ASP A 97 -6.16 -34.13 0.52
C ASP A 97 -5.20 -34.94 -0.37
N ARG A 98 -4.20 -34.29 -0.98
CA ARG A 98 -3.30 -34.95 -1.95
C ARG A 98 -2.02 -35.48 -1.35
N LEU A 99 -1.60 -34.94 -0.21
CA LEU A 99 -0.34 -35.29 0.42
C LEU A 99 -0.57 -35.98 1.76
N ALA A 100 -1.77 -36.52 2.03
CA ALA A 100 -2.12 -37.18 3.29
C ALA A 100 -1.02 -38.16 3.76
N ASP A 101 -0.48 -38.97 2.85
CA ASP A 101 0.58 -39.93 3.13
C ASP A 101 1.96 -39.25 3.36
N GLU A 102 2.30 -38.22 2.55
CA GLU A 102 3.53 -37.42 2.74
C GLU A 102 3.48 -36.50 3.98
N LEU A 103 2.27 -36.23 4.49
CA LEU A 103 2.02 -35.42 5.67
C LEU A 103 2.23 -36.19 6.97
N GLN A 104 2.26 -37.54 6.96
CA GLN A 104 2.45 -38.40 8.14
C GLN A 104 3.86 -38.33 8.78
N GLY A 105 4.58 -37.21 8.62
CA GLY A 105 5.91 -37.04 9.19
C GLY A 105 6.31 -35.59 9.46
N LYS A 106 7.59 -35.40 9.78
CA LYS A 106 8.17 -34.07 10.11
C LYS A 106 7.98 -33.03 8.99
N ARG A 107 7.85 -33.47 7.73
CA ARG A 107 7.64 -32.58 6.57
C ARG A 107 6.24 -31.97 6.55
N GLY A 108 5.19 -32.75 6.82
CA GLY A 108 3.82 -32.24 6.88
C GLY A 108 3.62 -31.19 7.98
N ARG A 109 4.08 -31.50 9.20
CA ARG A 109 4.08 -30.54 10.33
C ARG A 109 4.81 -29.24 9.99
N LYS A 110 5.84 -29.29 9.13
CA LYS A 110 6.58 -28.09 8.70
C LYS A 110 5.76 -27.25 7.72
N ILE A 111 4.99 -27.88 6.83
CA ILE A 111 4.11 -27.18 5.88
C ILE A 111 2.96 -26.52 6.64
N GLU A 112 2.28 -27.22 7.53
CA GLU A 112 1.23 -26.65 8.39
C GLU A 112 1.75 -25.45 9.19
N ARG A 113 2.93 -25.58 9.80
CA ARG A 113 3.56 -24.47 10.52
C ARG A 113 3.89 -23.29 9.60
N GLU A 114 4.24 -23.52 8.35
CA GLU A 114 4.48 -22.43 7.39
C GLU A 114 3.17 -21.79 6.91
N LEU A 115 2.08 -22.56 6.75
CA LEU A 115 0.74 -22.06 6.44
C LEU A 115 0.23 -21.13 7.56
N LEU A 116 0.30 -21.56 8.82
CA LEU A 116 -0.08 -20.72 9.98
C LEU A 116 0.74 -19.42 10.03
N LYS A 117 2.05 -19.51 9.78
CA LYS A 117 2.91 -18.32 9.72
C LYS A 117 2.62 -17.42 8.53
N MET A 118 2.06 -17.95 7.45
CA MET A 118 1.64 -17.18 6.27
C MET A 118 0.37 -16.40 6.58
N VAL A 119 -0.65 -17.07 7.16
CA VAL A 119 -1.90 -16.43 7.60
C VAL A 119 -1.61 -15.30 8.59
N SER A 120 -0.80 -15.57 9.63
CA SER A 120 -0.39 -14.54 10.60
C SER A 120 0.40 -13.38 9.96
N ALA A 121 1.19 -13.66 8.91
CA ALA A 121 1.89 -12.60 8.18
C ALA A 121 0.93 -11.74 7.36
N LEU A 122 -0.12 -12.32 6.77
CA LEU A 122 -1.16 -11.60 6.03
C LEU A 122 -1.99 -10.69 6.94
N GLU A 123 -2.45 -11.19 8.09
CA GLU A 123 -3.17 -10.38 9.10
C GLU A 123 -2.36 -9.17 9.56
N ARG A 124 -1.06 -9.38 9.81
CA ARG A 124 -0.15 -8.28 10.19
C ARG A 124 0.04 -7.28 9.06
N VAL A 125 0.02 -7.72 7.80
CA VAL A 125 0.10 -6.83 6.64
C VAL A 125 -1.19 -6.04 6.52
N GLU A 126 -2.36 -6.66 6.61
CA GLU A 126 -3.68 -6.02 6.60
C GLU A 126 -3.76 -4.87 7.61
N GLY A 127 -3.35 -5.11 8.86
CA GLY A 127 -3.30 -4.08 9.89
C GLY A 127 -2.34 -2.91 9.61
N LYS A 128 -1.43 -3.05 8.64
CA LYS A 128 -0.47 -2.01 8.23
C LYS A 128 -0.71 -1.43 6.83
N ILE A 129 -1.69 -1.93 6.05
CA ILE A 129 -1.94 -1.49 4.66
C ILE A 129 -2.14 0.03 4.61
N GLY A 130 -2.98 0.59 5.50
CA GLY A 130 -3.27 2.03 5.51
C GLY A 130 -2.04 2.92 5.66
N LYS A 131 -1.04 2.47 6.44
CA LYS A 131 0.21 3.21 6.69
C LYS A 131 1.28 2.94 5.64
N ARG A 132 1.25 1.77 4.98
CA ARG A 132 2.32 1.29 4.09
C ARG A 132 1.82 0.88 2.71
N VAL A 133 0.80 1.57 2.17
CA VAL A 133 0.10 1.27 0.90
C VAL A 133 1.02 0.79 -0.22
N LYS A 134 2.05 1.57 -0.58
CA LYS A 134 2.98 1.22 -1.67
C LYS A 134 3.81 -0.03 -1.39
N ARG A 135 4.27 -0.21 -0.15
CA ARG A 135 5.03 -1.42 0.24
C ARG A 135 4.10 -2.63 0.31
N ALA A 136 2.89 -2.46 0.86
CA ALA A 136 1.87 -3.49 0.94
C ALA A 136 1.50 -4.02 -0.45
N GLY A 137 1.20 -3.15 -1.42
CA GLY A 137 0.91 -3.56 -2.79
C GLY A 137 2.04 -4.37 -3.43
N LYS A 138 3.29 -3.91 -3.32
CA LYS A 138 4.45 -4.68 -3.83
C LYS A 138 4.66 -6.00 -3.12
N GLY A 139 4.40 -6.06 -1.82
CA GLY A 139 4.56 -7.26 -1.02
C GLY A 139 3.50 -8.32 -1.32
N LEU A 140 2.24 -7.89 -1.43
CA LEU A 140 1.10 -8.73 -1.78
C LEU A 140 1.24 -9.29 -3.20
N ALA A 141 1.51 -8.46 -4.20
CA ALA A 141 1.73 -8.93 -5.58
C ALA A 141 2.89 -9.94 -5.68
N LYS A 142 3.97 -9.73 -4.91
CA LYS A 142 5.09 -10.69 -4.84
C LYS A 142 4.74 -11.96 -4.06
N ALA A 143 3.80 -11.91 -3.14
CA ALA A 143 3.33 -13.10 -2.44
C ALA A 143 2.41 -13.91 -3.35
N GLU A 144 1.49 -13.26 -4.05
CA GLU A 144 0.60 -13.85 -5.06
C GLU A 144 1.36 -14.57 -6.16
N ALA A 145 2.30 -13.90 -6.82
CA ALA A 145 3.13 -14.52 -7.85
C ALA A 145 3.94 -15.72 -7.33
N ARG A 146 4.16 -15.80 -6.02
CA ARG A 146 4.85 -16.94 -5.38
C ARG A 146 3.90 -18.04 -4.97
N LEU A 147 2.61 -17.73 -4.76
CA LEU A 147 1.51 -18.64 -4.45
C LEU A 147 0.91 -19.29 -5.70
N ALA A 148 0.98 -18.61 -6.84
CA ALA A 148 0.54 -19.12 -8.13
C ALA A 148 1.20 -20.48 -8.45
N GLY A 149 0.37 -21.48 -8.79
CA GLY A 149 0.81 -22.83 -9.18
C GLY A 149 1.45 -23.65 -8.06
N LEU A 150 1.41 -23.23 -6.80
CA LEU A 150 1.95 -24.03 -5.69
C LEU A 150 1.13 -25.25 -5.36
N ALA A 151 -0.17 -25.20 -5.58
CA ALA A 151 -1.07 -26.31 -5.31
C ALA A 151 -0.74 -27.55 -6.17
N GLU A 152 -0.08 -27.37 -7.31
CA GLU A 152 0.30 -28.46 -8.22
C GLU A 152 1.70 -29.03 -7.91
N GLN A 153 2.43 -28.46 -6.95
CA GLN A 153 3.76 -28.93 -6.57
C GLN A 153 3.69 -29.98 -5.45
N GLY A 154 4.68 -30.88 -5.40
CA GLY A 154 4.85 -31.79 -4.25
C GLY A 154 5.23 -31.07 -2.95
N ALA A 155 5.16 -31.77 -1.81
CA ALA A 155 5.31 -31.19 -0.46
C ALA A 155 6.54 -30.28 -0.27
N LYS A 156 7.68 -30.62 -0.89
CA LYS A 156 8.92 -29.84 -0.83
C LYS A 156 8.80 -28.50 -1.57
N GLY A 157 8.09 -28.48 -2.70
CA GLY A 157 7.78 -27.28 -3.48
C GLY A 157 6.87 -26.37 -2.68
N VAL A 158 5.78 -26.93 -2.15
CA VAL A 158 4.82 -26.24 -1.27
C VAL A 158 5.52 -25.51 -0.12
N GLY A 159 6.31 -26.23 0.68
CA GLY A 159 6.99 -25.63 1.83
C GLY A 159 7.99 -24.53 1.44
N LYS A 160 8.69 -24.66 0.31
CA LYS A 160 9.62 -23.63 -0.18
C LYS A 160 8.88 -22.40 -0.71
N GLY A 161 7.79 -22.60 -1.44
CA GLY A 161 6.97 -21.54 -2.00
C GLY A 161 6.29 -20.69 -0.92
N LEU A 162 5.64 -21.33 0.05
CA LEU A 162 5.06 -20.67 1.23
C LEU A 162 6.10 -19.84 1.99
N LYS A 163 7.30 -20.41 2.22
CA LYS A 163 8.40 -19.68 2.88
C LYS A 163 8.84 -18.44 2.10
N LYS A 164 8.88 -18.50 0.76
CA LYS A 164 9.23 -17.37 -0.12
C LYS A 164 8.14 -16.31 -0.12
N ALA A 165 6.87 -16.70 -0.27
CA ALA A 165 5.72 -15.79 -0.20
C ALA A 165 5.69 -15.05 1.14
N ARG A 166 5.86 -15.76 2.26
CA ARG A 166 5.94 -15.16 3.59
C ARG A 166 7.09 -14.15 3.73
N LYS A 167 8.26 -14.43 3.14
CA LYS A 167 9.39 -13.48 3.16
C LYS A 167 9.04 -12.19 2.43
N SER A 168 8.27 -12.23 1.34
CA SER A 168 7.77 -11.04 0.64
C SER A 168 6.87 -10.20 1.55
N LEU A 169 5.96 -10.83 2.29
CA LEU A 169 5.08 -10.14 3.25
C LEU A 169 5.85 -9.55 4.44
N LYS A 170 6.84 -10.27 4.99
CA LYS A 170 7.67 -9.74 6.08
C LYS A 170 8.41 -8.45 5.72
N ARG A 171 8.80 -8.28 4.45
CA ARG A 171 9.44 -7.03 3.95
C ARG A 171 8.50 -5.82 3.98
N VAL A 172 7.19 -6.04 4.02
CA VAL A 172 6.21 -4.97 4.24
C VAL A 172 6.20 -4.54 5.69
N LEU A 173 6.47 -5.47 6.62
CA LEU A 173 6.40 -5.26 8.06
C LEU A 173 7.68 -4.66 8.66
N SER A 174 8.82 -4.83 7.99
CA SER A 174 10.09 -4.12 8.25
C SER A 174 9.99 -2.67 7.76
#